data_AF-A0A540W4V0-F1
#
_entry.id   AF-A0A540W4V0-F1
#
_cell.length_a   1.000
_cell.length_b   1.000
_cell.length_c   1.000
_cell.angle_alpha   90.00
_cell.angle_beta   90.00
_cell.angle_gamma   90.00
#
_symmetry.space_group_name_H-M   'P 1'
#
loop_
_entity.id
_entity.type
_entity.pdbx_description
1 polymer ?
#
loop_
_entity_poly.entity_id
_entity_poly.type
_entity_poly.pdbx_seq_one_letter_code
_entity_poly.pdbx_strand_id
1 'polypeptide(L)' 'MALYKVVRTDEIQPGELIDAHVIAGGARLARMMVAHMNGVSKGATNIKAEKIDTAKIDAVISVYFDEREKEDPSK' A
#
# COMPACT_ATOMS: atom_id res chain seq x y z
N MET A 1 12.99 13.21 5.97
CA MET A 1 12.08 12.09 5.64
C MET A 1 11.95 11.99 4.13
N ALA A 2 11.57 10.83 3.58
CA ALA A 2 11.39 10.64 2.15
C ALA A 2 10.03 10.04 1.85
N LEU A 3 9.54 10.24 0.62
CA LEU A 3 8.35 9.58 0.12
C LEU A 3 8.71 8.15 -0.32
N TYR A 4 7.88 7.19 0.06
CA TYR A 4 7.99 5.79 -0.31
C TYR A 4 6.71 5.31 -0.97
N LYS A 5 6.83 4.54 -2.06
CA LYS A 5 5.74 3.71 -2.57
C LYS A 5 5.82 2.37 -1.86
N VAL A 6 4.77 1.98 -1.16
CA VAL A 6 4.63 0.66 -0.56
C VAL A 6 3.66 -0.14 -1.42
N VAL A 7 4.09 -1.28 -1.94
CA VAL A 7 3.32 -2.10 -2.90
C VAL A 7 3.20 -3.53 -2.40
N ARG A 8 2.07 -4.17 -2.66
CA ARG A 8 1.93 -5.64 -2.52
C ARG A 8 2.84 -6.36 -3.51
N THR A 9 3.30 -7.53 -3.10
CA THR A 9 4.20 -8.39 -3.88
C THR A 9 3.60 -9.76 -4.21
N ASP A 10 2.35 -9.97 -3.82
CA ASP A 10 1.56 -11.19 -3.94
C ASP A 10 0.20 -10.90 -4.58
N GLU A 11 -0.63 -11.94 -4.72
CA GLU A 11 -1.98 -11.83 -5.28
C GLU A 11 -2.91 -11.07 -4.33
N ILE A 12 -3.76 -10.20 -4.89
CA ILE A 12 -4.54 -9.21 -4.15
C ILE A 12 -6.04 -9.52 -4.29
N GLN A 13 -6.76 -9.54 -3.18
CA GLN A 13 -8.22 -9.70 -3.16
C GLN A 13 -8.94 -8.34 -3.10
N PRO A 14 -10.21 -8.26 -3.52
CA PRO A 14 -11.01 -7.05 -3.35
C PRO A 14 -11.06 -6.57 -1.89
N GLY A 15 -10.86 -5.27 -1.69
CA GLY A 15 -10.83 -4.65 -0.36
C GLY A 15 -9.50 -4.80 0.41
N GLU A 16 -8.45 -5.30 -0.23
CA GLU A 16 -7.09 -5.32 0.32
C GLU A 16 -6.25 -4.14 -0.14
N LEU A 17 -5.17 -3.84 0.58
CA LEU A 17 -4.15 -2.89 0.15
C LEU A 17 -3.56 -3.32 -1.20
N ILE A 18 -3.48 -2.41 -2.17
CA ILE A 18 -2.73 -2.60 -3.44
C ILE A 18 -1.39 -1.88 -3.35
N ASP A 19 -1.43 -0.56 -3.20
CA ASP A 19 -0.28 0.28 -2.91
C ASP A 19 -0.64 1.45 -2.01
N ALA A 20 0.38 2.11 -1.46
CA ALA A 20 0.27 3.30 -0.65
C ALA A 20 1.50 4.19 -0.81
N HIS A 21 1.29 5.50 -0.70
CA HIS A 21 2.36 6.49 -0.69
C HIS A 21 2.56 7.01 0.74
N VAL A 22 3.76 6.87 1.28
CA VAL A 22 4.04 7.08 2.71
C VAL A 22 5.27 7.96 2.89
N ILE A 23 5.16 9.01 3.71
CA ILE A 23 6.33 9.82 4.12
C ILE A 23 6.93 9.19 5.38
N ALA A 24 8.15 8.66 5.28
CA ALA A 24 8.79 7.94 6.38
C ALA A 24 10.29 8.26 6.51
N GLY A 25 10.86 7.92 7.68
CA GLY A 25 12.31 8.00 7.92
C GLY A 25 13.11 6.86 7.28
N GLY A 26 12.46 5.88 6.65
CA GLY A 26 13.11 4.73 6.02
C GLY A 26 12.12 3.68 5.54
N ALA A 27 12.57 2.76 4.69
CA ALA A 27 11.74 1.71 4.08
C ALA A 27 11.06 0.81 5.13
N ARG A 28 11.74 0.50 6.25
CA ARG A 28 11.16 -0.29 7.35
C ARG A 28 9.96 0.42 7.98
N LEU A 29 10.11 1.72 8.27
CA LEU A 29 9.04 2.52 8.86
C LEU A 29 7.88 2.71 7.88
N ALA A 30 8.16 2.89 6.59
CA ALA A 30 7.13 2.96 5.55
C ALA A 30 6.26 1.69 5.52
N ARG A 31 6.86 0.49 5.56
CA ARG A 31 6.10 -0.78 5.67
C ARG A 31 5.29 -0.87 6.94
N MET A 32 5.86 -0.46 8.08
CA MET A 32 5.15 -0.49 9.37
C MET A 32 3.91 0.40 9.40
N MET A 33 3.93 1.54 8.70
CA MET A 33 2.79 2.47 8.65
C MET A 33 1.56 1.86 7.95
N VAL A 34 1.73 0.89 7.06
CA VAL A 34 0.62 0.19 6.38
C VAL A 34 0.41 -1.24 6.88
N ALA A 35 1.15 -1.68 7.89
CA ALA A 35 1.08 -3.06 8.40
C ALA A 35 -0.28 -3.42 9.03
N HIS A 36 -1.12 -2.43 9.33
CA HIS A 36 -2.46 -2.60 9.85
C HIS A 36 -3.53 -2.74 8.74
N MET A 37 -3.17 -2.52 7.48
CA MET A 37 -4.11 -2.56 6.36
C MET A 37 -4.51 -3.99 6.02
N ASN A 38 -5.73 -4.15 5.49
CA ASN A 38 -6.24 -5.45 5.09
C ASN A 38 -5.37 -6.09 3.99
N GLY A 39 -5.18 -7.40 4.07
CA GLY A 39 -4.31 -8.16 3.14
C GLY A 39 -2.80 -8.06 3.42
N VAL A 40 -2.34 -7.24 4.37
CA VAL A 40 -0.93 -7.18 4.74
C VAL A 40 -0.58 -8.31 5.72
N SER A 41 0.45 -9.08 5.41
CA SER A 41 0.89 -10.19 6.24
C SER A 41 1.45 -9.72 7.59
N LYS A 42 1.33 -10.57 8.62
CA LYS A 42 2.00 -10.33 9.91
C LYS A 42 3.51 -10.22 9.67
N GLY A 43 4.09 -9.08 10.04
CA GLY A 43 5.50 -8.78 9.79
C GLY A 43 5.78 -8.07 8.46
N ALA A 44 4.74 -7.70 7.69
CA ALA A 44 4.87 -6.92 6.46
C ALA A 44 5.81 -7.57 5.42
N THR A 45 5.71 -8.89 5.26
CA THR A 45 6.58 -9.67 4.37
C THR A 45 6.09 -9.70 2.93
N ASN A 46 4.79 -9.45 2.70
CA ASN A 46 4.17 -9.39 1.38
C ASN A 46 4.04 -7.97 0.82
N ILE A 47 4.83 -7.03 1.36
CA ILE A 47 4.89 -5.65 0.87
C ILE A 47 6.35 -5.17 0.73
N LYS A 48 6.61 -4.42 -0.34
CA LYS A 48 7.90 -3.77 -0.62
C LYS A 48 7.75 -2.26 -0.48
N ALA A 49 8.77 -1.58 0.04
CA ALA A 49 8.82 -0.13 0.09
C ALA A 49 9.95 0.40 -0.80
N GLU A 50 9.60 1.21 -1.79
CA GLU A 50 10.52 1.81 -2.75
C GLU A 50 10.59 3.31 -2.52
N LYS A 51 11.81 3.84 -2.37
CA LYS A 51 11.99 5.28 -2.20
C LYS A 51 11.66 5.97 -3.52
N ILE A 52 10.81 6.98 -3.45
CA ILE A 52 10.40 7.76 -4.59
C ILE A 52 11.39 8.92 -4.81
N ASP A 53 11.87 9.08 -6.05
CA ASP A 53 12.62 10.25 -6.47
C ASP A 53 11.66 11.40 -6.79
N THR A 54 11.40 12.25 -5.80
CA THR A 54 10.46 13.37 -5.91
C THR A 54 10.97 14.50 -6.81
N ALA A 55 12.23 14.49 -7.23
CA ALA A 55 12.76 15.50 -8.15
C ALA A 55 12.35 15.23 -9.61
N LYS A 56 11.75 14.07 -9.92
CA LYS A 56 11.45 13.62 -11.29
C LYS A 56 10.00 13.22 -11.51
N ILE A 57 9.09 13.60 -10.61
CA ILE A 57 7.72 13.07 -10.59
C ILE A 57 6.67 14.17 -10.77
N ASP A 58 5.78 13.95 -11.73
CA ASP A 58 4.55 14.72 -12.00
C ASP A 58 3.28 14.05 -11.41
N ALA A 59 3.41 13.17 -10.42
CA ALA A 59 2.29 12.38 -9.88
C ALA A 59 1.75 12.92 -8.55
N VAL A 60 0.42 13.06 -8.49
CA VAL A 60 -0.35 13.45 -7.29
C VAL A 60 -0.47 12.26 -6.33
N ILE A 61 -0.14 12.48 -5.07
CA ILE A 61 -0.34 11.51 -3.98
C ILE A 61 -1.85 11.37 -3.73
N SER A 62 -2.42 10.20 -4.03
CA SER A 62 -3.80 9.85 -3.71
C SER A 62 -3.86 8.46 -3.06
N VAL A 63 -4.84 8.23 -2.20
CA VAL A 63 -5.14 6.92 -1.61
C VAL A 63 -6.42 6.43 -2.30
N TYR A 64 -6.34 5.32 -3.02
CA TYR A 64 -7.50 4.71 -3.67
C TYR A 64 -8.03 3.55 -2.80
N PHE A 65 -9.31 3.61 -2.45
CA PHE A 65 -10.05 2.50 -1.86
C PHE A 65 -10.98 1.92 -2.92
N ASP A 66 -11.06 0.59 -2.99
CA ASP A 66 -12.04 -0.09 -3.83
C ASP A 66 -13.41 -0.08 -3.12
N GLU A 67 -14.35 0.71 -3.65
CA GLU A 67 -15.70 0.90 -3.08
C GLU A 67 -16.68 -0.21 -3.45
N ARG A 68 -16.28 -1.22 -4.22
CA ARG A 68 -17.18 -2.30 -4.65
C ARG A 68 -17.63 -3.16 -3.46
N GLU A 69 -18.93 -3.42 -3.36
CA GLU A 69 -19.47 -4.39 -2.42
C GLU A 69 -19.07 -5.82 -2.83
N LYS A 70 -18.80 -6.70 -1.86
CA LYS A 70 -18.67 -8.13 -2.13
C LYS A 70 -20.00 -8.63 -2.70
N GLU A 71 -19.96 -9.28 -3.86
CA GLU A 71 -21.11 -10.06 -4.32
C GLU A 71 -21.47 -11.08 -3.23
N ASP A 72 -22.70 -10.96 -2.72
CA ASP A 72 -23.29 -11.95 -1.83
C ASP A 72 -23.85 -13.07 -2.71
N PRO A 73 -23.26 -14.27 -2.74
CA PRO A 73 -23.73 -15.37 -3.57
C PRO A 73 -25.07 -15.96 -3.11
N SER A 74 -25.73 -15.35 -2.12
CA SER A 74 -26.99 -15.82 -1.53
C SER A 74 -28.26 -15.03 -1.94
N LYS A 75 -28.19 -14.12 -2.92
CA LYS A 75 -29.35 -13.46 -3.53
C LYS A 75 -29.71 -14.00 -4.91
#